data_AF-A0AA41RX48-F1
#
_entry.id   AF-A0AA41RX48-F1
#
_cell.length_a   1.000
_cell.length_b   1.000
_cell.length_c   1.000
_cell.angle_alpha   90.00
_cell.angle_beta   90.00
_cell.angle_gamma   90.00
#
_symmetry.space_group_name_H-M   'P 1'
#
loop_
_entity.id
_entity.type
_entity.pdbx_description
1 polymer ?
#
loop_
_entity_poly.entity_id
_entity_poly.type
_entity_poly.pdbx_seq_one_letter_code
_entity_poly.pdbx_strand_id
1 'polypeptide(L)'
;NISNVTALDILGDVEALSEERIDTVVNMFLKDFKEDLIETKGWPNYVTAYKISKTCLNAYTRILAKRFAQFRVNSVCPGFVKSDFNCNIGIFTVEEGAKHAVTIALLPEDGPSGCFYERAQLSAF
;
A
#
# COMPACT_ATOMS: atom_id res chain seq x y z
N ASN A 1 10.90 3.43 0.30
CA ASN A 1 11.06 4.89 0.35
C ASN A 1 10.84 5.52 -1.00
N ILE A 2 9.80 6.33 -1.08
CA ILE A 2 9.57 7.34 -2.10
C ILE A 2 10.26 8.61 -1.57
N SER A 3 11.06 9.31 -2.37
CA SER A 3 11.68 10.60 -1.99
C SER A 3 11.07 11.79 -2.73
N ASN A 4 10.10 11.56 -3.62
CA ASN A 4 9.30 12.59 -4.26
C ASN A 4 8.47 13.33 -3.20
N VAL A 5 8.92 14.55 -2.87
CA VAL A 5 8.33 15.36 -1.79
C VAL A 5 6.86 15.66 -2.00
N THR A 6 6.44 15.98 -3.23
CA THR A 6 5.04 16.29 -3.53
C THR A 6 4.14 15.07 -3.34
N ALA A 7 4.59 13.88 -3.76
CA ALA A 7 3.86 12.65 -3.51
C ALA A 7 3.74 12.33 -2.02
N LEU A 8 4.82 12.56 -1.25
CA LEU A 8 4.82 12.39 0.20
C LEU A 8 3.87 13.37 0.90
N ASP A 9 3.87 14.64 0.51
CA ASP A 9 2.97 15.66 1.07
C ASP A 9 1.51 15.30 0.80
N ILE A 10 1.20 14.82 -0.41
CA ILE A 10 -0.17 14.44 -0.79
C ILE A 10 -0.65 13.21 -0.01
N LEU A 11 0.17 12.15 0.05
CA LEU A 11 -0.21 10.87 0.66
C LEU A 11 -0.06 10.86 2.19
N GLY A 12 0.79 11.73 2.73
CA GLY A 12 1.05 11.88 4.16
C GLY A 12 -0.01 12.71 4.88
N ASP A 13 -0.71 13.61 4.17
CA ASP A 13 -1.81 14.40 4.73
C ASP A 13 -3.09 13.58 4.87
N VAL A 14 -3.17 12.87 5.99
CA VAL A 14 -4.26 11.96 6.35
C VAL A 14 -5.64 12.61 6.30
N GLU A 15 -5.74 13.84 6.78
CA GLU A 15 -7.02 14.50 6.94
C GLU A 15 -7.58 14.99 5.61
N ALA A 16 -6.69 15.37 4.69
CA ALA A 16 -7.05 15.79 3.34
C ALA A 16 -7.12 14.63 2.33
N LEU A 17 -6.76 13.39 2.69
CA LEU A 17 -6.75 12.25 1.77
C LEU A 17 -8.08 12.08 1.03
N SER A 18 -8.01 11.97 -0.30
CA SER A 18 -9.14 11.73 -1.20
C SER A 18 -8.71 10.90 -2.40
N GLU A 19 -9.67 10.29 -3.11
CA GLU A 19 -9.39 9.52 -4.33
C GLU A 19 -8.74 10.41 -5.40
N GLU A 20 -9.23 11.64 -5.58
CA GLU A 20 -8.65 12.62 -6.52
C GLU A 20 -7.18 12.96 -6.21
N ARG A 21 -6.81 13.02 -4.93
CA ARG A 21 -5.42 13.25 -4.50
C ARG A 21 -4.54 12.03 -4.78
N ILE A 22 -5.06 10.83 -4.57
CA ILE A 22 -4.35 9.60 -4.95
C ILE A 22 -4.15 9.55 -6.47
N ASP A 23 -5.20 9.85 -7.24
CA ASP A 23 -5.14 9.91 -8.70
C ASP A 23 -4.14 10.96 -9.19
N THR A 24 -4.04 12.10 -8.51
CA THR A 24 -3.01 13.11 -8.79
C THR A 24 -1.61 12.50 -8.69
N VAL A 25 -1.31 11.75 -7.62
CA VAL A 25 -0.01 11.10 -7.44
C VAL A 25 0.23 10.01 -8.50
N VAL A 26 -0.78 9.20 -8.81
CA VAL A 26 -0.69 8.17 -9.85
C VAL A 26 -0.39 8.81 -11.22
N ASN A 27 -1.12 9.87 -11.59
CA ASN A 27 -0.93 10.56 -12.85
C ASN A 27 0.42 11.28 -12.94
N MET A 28 0.88 11.89 -11.85
CA MET A 28 2.23 12.46 -11.76
C MET A 28 3.29 11.39 -12.00
N PHE A 29 3.20 10.25 -11.31
CA PHE A 29 4.12 9.13 -11.49
C PHE A 29 4.11 8.61 -12.93
N LEU A 30 2.93 8.37 -13.52
CA LEU A 30 2.82 7.85 -14.89
C LEU A 30 3.40 8.82 -15.93
N LYS A 31 3.19 10.13 -15.73
CA LYS A 31 3.80 11.16 -16.57
C LYS A 31 5.32 11.13 -16.45
N ASP A 32 5.85 11.22 -15.23
CA ASP A 32 7.29 11.26 -14.99
C ASP A 32 7.97 9.94 -15.43
N PHE A 33 7.29 8.80 -15.32
CA PHE A 33 7.76 7.51 -15.83
C PHE A 33 7.88 7.52 -17.36
N LYS A 34 6.88 8.09 -18.06
CA LYS A 34 6.89 8.19 -19.52
C LYS A 34 7.96 9.15 -20.05
N GLU A 35 8.28 10.18 -19.27
CA GLU A 35 9.28 11.21 -19.61
C GLU A 35 10.71 10.85 -19.15
N ASP A 36 10.93 9.64 -18.60
CA ASP A 36 12.21 9.16 -18.06
C ASP A 36 12.77 10.04 -16.92
N LEU A 37 11.87 10.53 -16.06
CA LEU A 37 12.18 11.45 -14.96
C LEU A 37 12.17 10.77 -13.58
N ILE A 38 12.23 9.43 -13.52
CA ILE A 38 12.09 8.67 -12.26
C ILE A 38 13.14 9.08 -11.23
N GLU A 39 14.41 9.03 -11.59
CA GLU A 39 15.50 9.39 -10.67
C GLU A 39 15.50 10.89 -10.37
N THR A 40 15.35 11.73 -11.40
CA THR A 40 15.43 13.19 -11.27
C THR A 40 14.30 13.78 -10.42
N LYS A 41 13.14 13.12 -10.36
CA LYS A 41 11.98 13.52 -9.55
C LYS A 41 11.89 12.78 -8.21
N GLY A 42 12.89 11.97 -7.85
CA GLY A 42 12.90 11.26 -6.57
C GLY A 42 11.88 10.12 -6.47
N TRP A 43 11.44 9.56 -7.59
CA TRP A 43 10.69 8.31 -7.58
C TRP A 43 11.63 7.14 -7.25
N PRO A 44 11.12 6.03 -6.67
CA PRO A 44 11.95 4.85 -6.45
C PRO A 44 12.57 4.35 -7.76
N ASN A 45 13.83 3.92 -7.75
CA ASN A 45 14.53 3.42 -8.95
C ASN A 45 14.35 1.92 -9.22
N TYR A 46 13.90 1.15 -8.23
CA TYR A 46 13.67 -0.30 -8.33
C TYR A 46 12.23 -0.65 -7.95
N VAL A 47 11.60 -1.51 -8.77
CA VAL A 47 10.18 -1.92 -8.66
C VAL A 47 9.24 -0.73 -8.43
N THR A 48 9.49 0.35 -9.17
CA THR A 48 8.91 1.68 -8.90
C THR A 48 7.40 1.71 -8.99
N ALA A 49 6.83 1.22 -10.10
CA ALA A 49 5.38 1.16 -10.28
C ALA A 49 4.70 0.31 -9.19
N TYR A 50 5.32 -0.80 -8.79
CA TYR A 50 4.81 -1.64 -7.71
C TYR A 50 4.77 -0.87 -6.38
N LYS A 51 5.87 -0.19 -6.01
CA LYS A 51 5.94 0.63 -4.79
C LYS A 51 4.87 1.71 -4.80
N ILE A 52 4.75 2.49 -5.89
CA ILE A 52 3.76 3.55 -5.99
C ILE A 52 2.34 2.98 -5.89
N SER A 53 2.04 1.90 -6.61
CA SER A 53 0.69 1.28 -6.55
C SER A 53 0.31 0.81 -5.14
N LYS A 54 1.25 0.23 -4.39
CA LYS A 54 1.00 -0.24 -3.01
C LYS A 54 0.92 0.90 -2.01
N THR A 55 1.69 1.96 -2.17
CA THR A 55 1.53 3.17 -1.35
C THR A 55 0.18 3.85 -1.60
N CYS A 56 -0.26 3.95 -2.86
CA CYS A 56 -1.59 4.46 -3.20
C CYS A 56 -2.72 3.57 -2.65
N LEU A 57 -2.58 2.24 -2.73
CA LEU A 57 -3.54 1.29 -2.13
C LEU A 57 -3.65 1.46 -0.61
N ASN A 58 -2.52 1.67 0.06
CA ASN A 58 -2.48 1.94 1.50
C ASN A 58 -3.23 3.23 1.85
N ALA A 59 -3.01 4.31 1.08
CA ALA A 59 -3.77 5.56 1.24
C ALA A 59 -5.28 5.35 0.99
N TYR A 60 -5.63 4.60 -0.05
CA TYR A 60 -7.02 4.29 -0.39
C TYR A 60 -7.73 3.46 0.71
N THR A 61 -7.02 2.55 1.35
CA THR A 61 -7.51 1.78 2.50
C THR A 61 -8.01 2.71 3.61
N ARG A 62 -7.27 3.79 3.90
CA ARG A 62 -7.65 4.76 4.94
C ARG A 62 -8.89 5.57 4.55
N ILE A 63 -9.00 5.94 3.27
CA ILE A 63 -10.21 6.61 2.73
C ILE A 63 -11.42 5.71 2.93
N LEU A 64 -11.32 4.43 2.55
CA LEU A 64 -12.42 3.48 2.68
C LEU A 64 -12.79 3.22 4.15
N ALA A 65 -11.80 3.10 5.03
CA ALA A 65 -12.04 2.94 6.47
C ALA A 65 -12.80 4.13 7.08
N LYS A 66 -12.45 5.37 6.69
CA LYS A 66 -13.16 6.59 7.12
C LYS A 66 -14.57 6.66 6.54
N ARG A 67 -14.74 6.27 5.27
CA ARG A 67 -16.03 6.29 4.56
C ARG A 67 -17.01 5.25 5.11
N PHE A 68 -16.52 4.07 5.48
CA PHE A 68 -17.34 2.92 5.86
C PHE A 68 -17.04 2.48 7.30
N ALA A 69 -17.46 3.28 8.28
CA ALA A 69 -17.17 3.05 9.70
C ALA A 69 -17.70 1.71 10.26
N GLN A 70 -18.64 1.06 9.59
CA GLN A 70 -19.13 -0.28 9.98
C GLN A 70 -18.20 -1.41 9.51
N PHE A 71 -17.38 -1.17 8.48
CA PHE A 71 -16.48 -2.17 7.92
C PHE A 71 -15.09 -2.10 8.59
N ARG A 72 -14.44 -3.25 8.69
CA ARG A 72 -13.02 -3.35 9.03
C ARG A 72 -12.22 -3.36 7.73
N VAL A 73 -11.70 -2.21 7.32
CA VAL A 73 -10.96 -2.06 6.06
C VAL A 73 -9.49 -1.88 6.38
N ASN A 74 -8.67 -2.89 6.09
CA ASN A 74 -7.24 -2.91 6.42
C ASN A 74 -6.40 -3.37 5.23
N SER A 75 -5.13 -2.96 5.21
CA SER A 75 -4.13 -3.42 4.23
C SER A 75 -3.17 -4.39 4.90
N VAL A 76 -2.75 -5.43 4.16
CA VAL A 76 -1.88 -6.49 4.69
C VAL A 76 -0.74 -6.77 3.70
N CYS A 77 0.50 -6.70 4.19
CA CYS A 77 1.64 -7.28 3.51
C CYS A 77 1.78 -8.75 3.96
N PRO A 78 1.61 -9.75 3.08
CA PRO A 78 1.66 -11.16 3.46
C PRO A 78 3.09 -11.66 3.76
N GLY A 79 4.11 -10.80 3.60
CA GLY A 79 5.51 -11.18 3.64
C GLY A 79 6.05 -11.59 2.27
N PHE A 80 7.30 -12.06 2.23
CA PHE A 80 7.95 -12.53 0.99
C PHE A 80 7.57 -13.98 0.72
N VAL A 81 6.56 -14.18 -0.13
CA VAL A 81 5.91 -15.47 -0.41
C VAL A 81 6.47 -16.14 -1.66
N LYS A 82 6.72 -17.45 -1.60
CA LYS A 82 7.07 -18.31 -2.74
C LYS A 82 5.86 -18.48 -3.65
N SER A 83 5.69 -17.59 -4.60
CA SER A 83 4.65 -17.64 -5.63
C SER A 83 5.23 -17.30 -7.00
N ASP A 84 4.46 -17.49 -8.06
CA ASP A 84 4.88 -17.15 -9.42
C ASP A 84 5.26 -15.67 -9.58
N PHE A 85 4.64 -14.78 -8.80
CA PHE A 85 5.00 -13.36 -8.75
C PHE A 85 6.48 -13.13 -8.38
N ASN A 86 7.04 -14.01 -7.54
CA ASN A 86 8.43 -13.97 -7.10
C ASN A 86 9.27 -15.11 -7.73
N CYS A 87 8.83 -15.68 -8.86
CA CYS A 87 9.48 -16.84 -9.49
C CYS A 87 9.70 -18.01 -8.51
N ASN A 88 8.74 -18.25 -7.62
CA ASN A 88 8.78 -19.24 -6.55
C ASN A 88 9.92 -19.05 -5.51
N ILE A 89 10.49 -17.85 -5.43
CA ILE A 89 11.45 -17.42 -4.40
C ILE A 89 10.69 -16.73 -3.27
N GLY A 90 11.04 -17.02 -2.02
CA GLY A 90 10.34 -16.48 -0.85
C GLY A 90 10.81 -17.09 0.46
N ILE A 91 10.49 -16.44 1.58
CA ILE A 91 10.66 -16.98 2.94
C ILE A 91 9.48 -17.88 3.29
N PHE A 92 8.26 -17.42 2.98
CA PHE A 92 7.01 -18.09 3.31
C PHE A 92 6.48 -18.91 2.15
N THR A 93 5.79 -19.99 2.46
CA THR A 93 4.91 -20.71 1.53
C THR A 93 3.65 -19.88 1.22
N VAL A 94 2.90 -20.27 0.18
CA VAL A 94 1.61 -19.67 -0.15
C VAL A 94 0.64 -19.77 1.03
N GLU A 95 0.60 -20.93 1.71
CA GLU A 95 -0.27 -21.17 2.86
C GLU A 95 0.06 -20.25 4.04
N GLU A 96 1.35 -20.13 4.39
CA GLU A 96 1.80 -19.22 5.47
C GLU A 96 1.51 -17.75 5.13
N GLY A 97 1.75 -17.34 3.88
CA GLY A 97 1.43 -15.99 3.42
C GLY A 97 -0.07 -15.69 3.47
N ALA A 98 -0.91 -16.64 3.06
CA ALA A 98 -2.37 -16.53 3.11
C ALA A 98 -2.89 -16.42 4.55
N LYS A 99 -2.29 -17.18 5.49
CA LYS A 99 -2.66 -17.13 6.91
C LYS A 99 -2.57 -15.71 7.49
N HIS A 100 -1.61 -14.90 7.05
CA HIS A 100 -1.50 -13.50 7.48
C HIS A 100 -2.73 -12.68 7.07
N ALA A 101 -3.14 -12.76 5.80
CA ALA A 101 -4.33 -12.06 5.32
C ALA A 101 -5.63 -12.59 5.96
N VAL A 102 -5.76 -13.91 6.10
CA VAL A 102 -6.92 -14.55 6.74
C VAL A 102 -7.07 -14.12 8.20
N THR A 103 -5.96 -14.00 8.93
CA THR A 103 -5.99 -13.51 10.33
C THR A 103 -6.63 -12.12 10.43
N ILE A 104 -6.33 -11.22 9.48
CA ILE A 104 -6.89 -9.86 9.48
C ILE A 104 -8.35 -9.87 8.98
N ALA A 105 -8.70 -10.76 8.05
CA ALA A 105 -10.08 -10.94 7.58
C ALA A 105 -11.01 -11.48 8.68
N LEU A 106 -10.48 -12.19 9.66
CA LEU A 106 -11.20 -12.79 10.79
C LEU A 106 -11.13 -11.94 12.07
N LEU A 107 -10.73 -10.67 11.98
CA LEU A 107 -10.79 -9.75 13.13
C LEU A 107 -12.24 -9.66 13.66
N PRO A 108 -12.41 -9.47 14.98
CA PRO A 108 -13.73 -9.26 15.55
C PRO A 108 -14.35 -7.95 15.04
N GLU A 109 -15.66 -7.79 15.20
CA GLU A 109 -16.41 -6.61 14.73
C GLU A 109 -15.90 -5.30 15.35
N ASP A 110 -15.41 -5.35 16.59
CA ASP A 110 -14.78 -4.25 17.31
C ASP A 110 -13.28 -4.08 17.00
N GLY A 111 -12.75 -4.85 16.05
CA GLY A 111 -11.35 -4.82 15.65
C GLY A 111 -10.93 -3.52 14.94
N PRO A 112 -9.61 -3.32 14.75
CA PRO A 112 -9.10 -2.12 14.09
C PRO A 112 -9.55 -1.99 12.63
N SER A 113 -9.65 -0.75 12.16
CA SER A 113 -9.97 -0.40 10.78
C SER A 113 -9.07 0.77 10.35
N GLY A 114 -8.71 0.82 9.06
CA GLY A 114 -7.81 1.83 8.49
C GLY A 114 -6.35 1.60 8.83
N CYS A 115 -5.96 0.36 9.16
CA CYS A 115 -4.61 0.01 9.57
C CYS A 115 -3.83 -0.74 8.47
N PHE A 116 -2.50 -0.72 8.61
CA PHE A 116 -1.59 -1.56 7.83
C PHE A 116 -0.99 -2.65 8.73
N TYR A 117 -0.96 -3.87 8.20
CA TYR A 117 -0.37 -5.02 8.87
C TYR A 117 0.81 -5.56 8.06
N GLU A 118 1.96 -5.69 8.71
CA GLU A 118 3.06 -6.49 8.18
C GLU A 118 2.92 -7.90 8.74
N ARG A 119 2.62 -8.85 7.84
CA ARG A 119 2.15 -10.20 8.21
C ARG A 119 0.88 -10.07 9.05
N ALA A 120 0.85 -10.63 10.25
CA ALA A 120 -0.27 -10.51 11.18
C ALA A 120 -0.03 -9.48 12.30
N GLN A 121 0.93 -8.56 12.11
CA GLN A 121 1.31 -7.57 13.13
C GLN A 121 0.99 -6.16 12.65
N LEU A 122 0.39 -5.36 13.53
CA LEU A 122 0.11 -3.95 13.25
C LEU A 122 1.42 -3.20 13.00
N SER A 123 1.46 -2.40 11.94
CA SER A 123 2.63 -1.64 11.54
C SER A 123 2.26 -0.21 11.11
N ALA A 124 3.26 0.64 11.00
CA ALA A 124 3.10 1.97 10.42
C ALA A 124 2.92 1.87 8.89
N PHE A 125 2.22 2.85 8.32
CA PHE A 125 2.06 2.98 6.87
C PHE A 125 3.36 3.37 6.17
#